data_AF-A0A963I6Y9-F1
#
_entry.id   AF-A0A963I6Y9-F1
#
_cell.length_a   1.000
_cell.length_b   1.000
_cell.length_c   1.000
_cell.angle_alpha   90.00
_cell.angle_beta   90.00
_cell.angle_gamma   90.00
#
_symmetry.space_group_name_H-M   'P 1'
#
loop_
_entity.id
_entity.type
_entity.pdbx_description
1 polymer ?
#
loop_
_entity_poly.entity_id
_entity_poly.type
_entity_poly.pdbx_seq_one_letter_code
_entity_poly.pdbx_strand_id
1 'polypeptide(L)'
;TRFELFDHPHVDGEHFIVGVTTILKLTGHGDDDADGGEAHRDISIDTMPATAKFRPARVVQRPRIHGLQTARVTGPAGSEIHCDEYGRVKVQFHWDPYGVSDDHSSCWIRTVQPHTTGSIMIPRVGWEVLVRFEDGDPDRPVVLGHVFNPMHAPDYSLPDQATVTGHRSTSSP
;
A
#
# COMPACT_ATOMS: atom_id res chain seq x y z
N THR A 1 -15.48 22.79 11.48
CA THR A 1 -15.98 24.09 11.98
C THR A 1 -17.48 24.12 11.84
N ARG A 2 -18.21 24.57 12.87
CA ARG A 2 -19.67 24.62 12.88
C ARG A 2 -20.14 26.07 12.96
N PHE A 3 -21.35 26.33 12.49
CA PHE A 3 -22.04 27.61 12.66
C PHE A 3 -23.53 27.37 12.84
N GLU A 4 -24.22 28.36 13.36
CA GLU A 4 -25.67 28.34 13.51
C GLU A 4 -26.29 29.23 12.43
N LEU A 5 -27.23 28.67 11.65
CA LEU A 5 -28.00 29.39 10.65
C LEU A 5 -29.34 29.81 11.26
N PHE A 6 -29.73 31.05 11.01
CA PHE A 6 -30.99 31.62 11.48
C PHE A 6 -31.69 32.35 10.34
N ASP A 7 -33.01 32.51 10.45
CA ASP A 7 -33.85 33.25 9.50
C ASP A 7 -33.89 32.63 8.09
N HIS A 8 -33.57 31.34 7.98
CA HIS A 8 -33.76 30.57 6.75
C HIS A 8 -35.09 29.80 6.83
N PRO A 9 -35.96 29.86 5.80
CA PRO A 9 -37.30 29.28 5.84
C PRO A 9 -37.40 27.76 6.08
N HIS A 10 -36.29 27.03 6.07
CA HIS A 10 -36.28 25.56 6.03
C HIS A 10 -35.10 24.88 6.72
N VAL A 11 -33.94 25.53 6.83
CA VAL A 11 -32.69 24.89 7.28
C VAL A 11 -32.02 25.64 8.42
N ASP A 12 -32.81 26.17 9.36
CA ASP A 12 -32.26 26.77 10.57
C ASP A 12 -31.58 25.74 11.48
N GLY A 13 -30.65 26.22 12.31
CA GLY A 13 -29.95 25.44 13.32
C GLY A 13 -28.48 25.20 13.02
N GLU A 14 -27.87 24.25 13.75
CA GLU A 14 -26.43 24.01 13.70
C GLU A 14 -26.02 23.25 12.42
N HIS A 15 -25.07 23.83 11.69
CA HIS A 15 -24.53 23.30 10.45
C HIS A 15 -23.03 23.05 10.56
N PHE A 16 -22.56 22.03 9.86
CA PHE A 16 -21.15 21.71 9.68
C PHE A 16 -20.70 22.17 8.29
N ILE A 17 -19.58 22.89 8.24
CA ILE A 17 -19.00 23.38 6.98
C ILE A 17 -18.15 22.26 6.35
N VAL A 18 -18.47 21.92 5.10
CA VAL A 18 -17.79 20.90 4.29
C VAL A 18 -16.80 21.53 3.31
N GLY A 19 -17.08 22.73 2.82
CA GLY A 19 -16.24 23.46 1.87
C GLY A 19 -16.46 24.96 1.96
N VAL A 20 -15.42 25.73 1.63
CA VAL A 20 -15.49 27.20 1.55
C VAL A 20 -14.77 27.64 0.29
N THR A 21 -15.49 28.34 -0.58
CA THR A 21 -14.91 29.00 -1.76
C THR A 21 -15.00 30.50 -1.55
N THR A 22 -13.86 31.18 -1.57
CA THR A 22 -13.81 32.65 -1.47
C THR A 22 -13.29 33.22 -2.79
N ILE A 23 -14.03 34.16 -3.36
CA ILE A 23 -13.61 34.96 -4.52
C ILE A 23 -13.44 36.40 -4.04
N LEU A 24 -12.24 36.93 -4.19
CA LEU A 24 -11.93 38.33 -3.89
C LEU A 24 -11.68 39.07 -5.20
N LYS A 25 -12.43 40.14 -5.44
CA LYS A 25 -12.23 41.08 -6.55
C LYS A 25 -11.74 42.40 -5.96
N LEU A 26 -10.54 42.81 -6.35
CA LEU A 26 -9.96 44.09 -5.98
C LEU A 26 -10.04 45.01 -7.20
N THR A 27 -10.71 46.15 -7.05
CA THR A 27 -10.73 47.19 -8.08
C THR A 27 -9.88 48.36 -7.60
N GLY A 28 -8.75 48.58 -8.28
CA GLY A 28 -7.89 49.75 -8.11
C GLY A 28 -7.23 50.09 -9.44
N HIS A 29 -7.27 51.36 -9.83
CA HIS A 29 -6.50 51.88 -10.96
C HIS A 29 -5.13 52.31 -10.44
N GLY A 30 -4.06 51.97 -11.16
CA GLY A 30 -2.72 52.40 -10.81
C GLY A 30 -2.58 53.92 -10.89
N ASP A 31 -1.92 54.45 -9.87
CA ASP A 31 -1.41 55.81 -9.65
C ASP A 31 -2.40 56.93 -9.26
N ASP A 32 -2.15 57.43 -8.04
CA ASP A 32 -2.30 58.81 -7.56
C ASP A 32 -3.64 59.38 -7.04
N ASP A 33 -4.52 58.58 -6.44
CA ASP A 33 -5.56 59.14 -5.54
C ASP A 33 -5.74 58.36 -4.22
N ALA A 34 -5.67 59.09 -3.12
CA ALA A 34 -5.70 58.62 -1.74
C ALA A 34 -7.12 58.30 -1.21
N ASP A 35 -8.00 57.74 -2.05
CA ASP A 35 -9.36 57.40 -1.63
C ASP A 35 -9.87 56.08 -2.24
N GLY A 36 -10.19 55.13 -1.37
CA GLY A 36 -11.22 54.11 -1.56
C GLY A 36 -11.12 53.15 -2.75
N GLY A 37 -10.12 52.26 -2.78
CA GLY A 37 -10.24 51.04 -3.59
C GLY A 37 -11.38 50.15 -3.08
N GLU A 38 -12.38 49.86 -3.92
CA GLU A 38 -13.49 48.97 -3.56
C GLU A 38 -13.02 47.50 -3.63
N ALA A 39 -13.21 46.76 -2.55
CA ALA A 39 -12.90 45.33 -2.46
C ALA A 39 -14.20 44.54 -2.32
N HIS A 40 -14.53 43.75 -3.34
CA HIS A 40 -15.71 42.89 -3.34
C HIS A 40 -15.32 41.45 -2.98
N ARG A 41 -15.95 40.88 -1.96
CA ARG A 41 -15.67 39.52 -1.50
C ARG A 41 -16.94 38.67 -1.56
N ASP A 42 -16.90 37.65 -2.41
CA ASP A 42 -17.91 36.60 -2.46
C ASP A 42 -17.43 35.38 -1.67
N ILE A 43 -18.25 34.86 -0.77
CA ILE A 43 -17.98 33.63 -0.03
C ILE A 43 -19.15 32.68 -0.27
N SER A 44 -18.84 31.53 -0.87
CA SER A 44 -19.76 30.40 -0.98
C SER A 44 -19.34 29.31 0.00
N ILE A 45 -20.31 28.77 0.74
CA ILE A 45 -20.06 27.78 1.80
C ILE A 45 -20.92 26.54 1.53
N ASP A 46 -20.28 25.38 1.38
CA ASP A 46 -20.94 24.09 1.32
C ASP A 46 -21.13 23.56 2.74
N THR A 47 -22.36 23.22 3.10
CA THR A 47 -22.72 22.86 4.48
C THR A 47 -23.62 21.63 4.53
N MET A 48 -23.68 21.03 5.72
CA MET A 48 -24.60 19.92 6.03
C MET A 48 -25.10 20.07 7.47
N PRO A 49 -26.28 19.50 7.83
CA PRO A 49 -26.76 19.53 9.20
C PRO A 49 -25.75 18.91 10.18
N ALA A 50 -25.55 19.53 11.35
CA ALA A 50 -24.59 19.04 12.34
C ALA A 50 -24.95 17.65 12.92
N THR A 51 -26.21 17.23 12.79
CA THR A 51 -26.70 15.91 13.17
C THR A 51 -26.27 14.81 12.20
N ALA A 52 -25.97 15.14 10.95
CA ALA A 52 -25.49 14.19 9.95
C ALA A 52 -24.00 13.89 10.17
N LYS A 53 -23.58 12.65 9.92
CA LYS A 53 -22.17 12.25 10.01
C LYS A 53 -21.49 12.45 8.67
N PHE A 54 -20.49 13.34 8.63
CA PHE A 54 -19.71 13.56 7.42
C PHE A 54 -18.89 12.32 7.05
N ARG A 55 -18.87 12.00 5.75
CA ARG A 55 -18.03 10.96 5.15
C ARG A 55 -17.47 11.53 3.84
N PRO A 56 -16.13 11.61 3.69
CA PRO A 56 -15.56 12.13 2.45
C PRO A 56 -15.89 11.19 1.28
N ALA A 57 -16.18 11.76 0.12
CA ALA A 57 -16.36 10.99 -1.10
C ALA A 57 -15.05 10.28 -1.47
N ARG A 58 -15.16 9.02 -1.90
CA ARG A 58 -14.01 8.25 -2.35
C ARG A 58 -13.66 8.61 -3.79
N VAL A 59 -12.93 9.70 -3.97
CA VAL A 59 -12.53 10.20 -5.30
C VAL A 59 -11.27 9.53 -5.84
N VAL A 60 -10.41 9.03 -4.95
CA VAL A 60 -9.15 8.38 -5.33
C VAL A 60 -9.38 6.89 -5.57
N GLN A 61 -8.89 6.39 -6.70
CA GLN A 61 -8.90 4.97 -7.02
C GLN A 61 -7.96 4.18 -6.09
N ARG A 62 -8.30 2.92 -5.78
CA ARG A 62 -7.38 2.06 -5.01
C ARG A 62 -6.10 1.83 -5.82
N PRO A 63 -4.90 1.95 -5.22
CA PRO A 63 -3.67 1.48 -5.84
C PRO A 63 -3.81 0.00 -6.21
N ARG A 64 -3.24 -0.39 -7.36
CA ARG A 64 -3.24 -1.78 -7.83
C ARG A 64 -1.87 -2.18 -8.33
N ILE A 65 -1.45 -3.39 -8.00
CA ILE A 65 -0.29 -4.05 -8.58
C ILE A 65 -0.81 -5.03 -9.64
N HIS A 66 -0.59 -4.69 -10.90
CA HIS A 66 -1.10 -5.46 -12.03
C HIS A 66 -0.30 -6.74 -12.31
N GLY A 67 0.97 -6.73 -11.94
CA GLY A 67 1.92 -7.78 -12.28
C GLY A 67 2.34 -8.63 -11.09
N LEU A 68 3.13 -9.63 -11.40
CA LEU A 68 3.94 -10.34 -10.42
C LEU A 68 5.13 -9.47 -10.04
N GLN A 69 5.55 -9.57 -8.79
CA GLN A 69 6.76 -8.92 -8.27
C GLN A 69 7.70 -9.99 -7.72
N THR A 70 9.01 -9.71 -7.68
CA THR A 70 9.93 -10.51 -6.86
C THR A 70 10.20 -9.81 -5.54
N ALA A 71 10.52 -10.60 -4.52
CA ALA A 71 10.88 -10.12 -3.19
C ALA A 71 11.90 -11.07 -2.57
N ARG A 72 12.68 -10.60 -1.60
CA ARG A 72 13.62 -11.43 -0.85
C ARG A 72 12.99 -11.91 0.45
N VAL A 73 13.06 -13.19 0.77
CA VAL A 73 12.57 -13.70 2.06
C VAL A 73 13.44 -13.16 3.20
N THR A 74 12.82 -12.74 4.30
CA THR A 74 13.49 -12.17 5.47
C THR A 74 13.14 -12.91 6.74
N GLY A 75 13.95 -12.69 7.78
CA GLY A 75 13.77 -13.27 9.11
C GLY A 75 14.78 -12.70 10.10
N PRO A 76 14.73 -13.15 11.37
CA PRO A 76 15.67 -12.73 12.39
C PRO A 76 17.13 -12.99 11.99
N ALA A 77 18.05 -12.19 12.53
CA ALA A 77 19.47 -12.36 12.28
C ALA A 77 19.94 -13.79 12.64
N GLY A 78 20.67 -14.43 11.71
CA GLY A 78 21.18 -15.79 11.88
C GLY A 78 20.16 -16.91 11.64
N SER A 79 18.88 -16.59 11.36
CA SER A 79 17.88 -17.60 11.01
C SER A 79 17.96 -17.95 9.52
N GLU A 80 17.98 -19.25 9.22
CA GLU A 80 17.88 -19.74 7.84
C GLU A 80 16.42 -19.90 7.40
N ILE A 81 15.53 -20.24 8.34
CA ILE A 81 14.10 -20.44 8.10
C ILE A 81 13.32 -19.58 9.09
N HIS A 82 12.39 -18.77 8.57
CA HIS A 82 11.50 -17.96 9.37
C HIS A 82 10.06 -18.09 8.86
N CYS A 83 9.29 -18.95 9.53
CA CYS A 83 7.87 -19.14 9.24
C CYS A 83 7.03 -19.24 10.51
N ASP A 84 5.72 -19.04 10.36
CA ASP A 84 4.75 -19.25 11.43
C ASP A 84 4.06 -20.62 11.36
N GLU A 85 3.07 -20.84 12.22
CA GLU A 85 2.30 -22.09 12.32
C GLU A 85 1.57 -22.50 11.03
N TYR A 86 1.40 -21.55 10.08
CA TYR A 86 0.73 -21.77 8.80
C TYR A 86 1.71 -21.89 7.63
N GLY A 87 3.02 -21.89 7.89
CA GLY A 87 4.05 -21.91 6.85
C GLY A 87 4.10 -20.62 6.03
N ARG A 88 3.66 -19.49 6.60
CA ARG A 88 3.80 -18.17 5.98
C ARG A 88 5.22 -17.65 6.18
N VAL A 89 5.70 -16.82 5.26
CA VAL A 89 7.02 -16.19 5.34
C VAL A 89 6.90 -14.67 5.33
N LYS A 90 7.99 -13.99 5.71
CA LYS A 90 8.13 -12.54 5.56
C LYS A 90 9.08 -12.23 4.41
N VAL A 91 8.88 -11.10 3.75
CA VAL A 91 9.66 -10.69 2.59
C VAL A 91 9.99 -9.21 2.62
N GLN A 92 11.07 -8.84 1.94
CA GLN A 92 11.43 -7.48 1.60
C GLN A 92 11.19 -7.27 0.11
N PHE A 93 10.31 -6.34 -0.25
CA PHE A 93 10.14 -5.92 -1.63
C PHE A 93 11.27 -4.97 -2.06
N HIS A 94 11.67 -5.05 -3.33
CA HIS A 94 12.75 -4.20 -3.87
C HIS A 94 12.43 -2.70 -3.86
N TRP A 95 11.15 -2.37 -3.88
CA TRP A 95 10.66 -0.98 -3.86
C TRP A 95 10.46 -0.44 -2.44
N ASP A 96 10.66 -1.24 -1.39
CA ASP A 96 10.61 -0.75 -0.01
C ASP A 96 12.00 -0.30 0.44
N PRO A 97 12.25 1.03 0.51
CA PRO A 97 13.57 1.57 0.84
C PRO A 97 13.84 1.61 2.34
N TYR A 98 12.83 1.37 3.19
CA TYR A 98 12.95 1.50 4.65
C TYR A 98 13.19 0.17 5.35
N GLY A 99 13.04 -0.95 4.64
CA GLY A 99 13.16 -2.25 5.25
C GLY A 99 14.60 -2.62 5.62
N VAL A 100 14.77 -3.02 6.87
CA VAL A 100 16.07 -3.45 7.45
C VAL A 100 16.39 -4.92 7.06
N SER A 101 15.49 -5.57 6.29
CA SER A 101 15.58 -6.98 5.93
C SER A 101 15.61 -7.93 7.13
N ASP A 102 14.79 -7.63 8.14
CA ASP A 102 14.66 -8.38 9.38
C ASP A 102 13.28 -9.06 9.47
N ASP A 103 12.89 -9.50 10.67
CA ASP A 103 11.59 -10.09 10.95
C ASP A 103 10.45 -9.05 10.99
N HIS A 104 10.72 -7.76 10.77
CA HIS A 104 9.70 -6.71 10.70
C HIS A 104 9.47 -6.15 9.29
N SER A 105 10.19 -6.66 8.28
CA SER A 105 10.07 -6.23 6.88
C SER A 105 8.66 -6.30 6.27
N SER A 106 7.83 -7.27 6.67
CA SER A 106 6.47 -7.39 6.14
C SER A 106 5.51 -8.08 7.12
N CYS A 107 4.23 -8.08 6.75
CA CYS A 107 3.27 -9.03 7.30
C CYS A 107 3.62 -10.48 6.90
N TRP A 108 2.95 -11.44 7.54
CA TRP A 108 3.04 -12.85 7.15
C TRP A 108 2.33 -13.11 5.82
N ILE A 109 3.06 -13.65 4.85
CA ILE A 109 2.59 -13.90 3.49
C ILE A 109 2.45 -15.40 3.26
N ARG A 110 1.28 -15.83 2.78
CA ARG A 110 1.02 -17.25 2.45
C ARG A 110 1.86 -17.69 1.27
N THR A 111 2.36 -18.92 1.34
CA THR A 111 3.14 -19.55 0.28
C THR A 111 2.37 -20.70 -0.34
N VAL A 112 2.22 -20.67 -1.67
CA VAL A 112 1.65 -21.77 -2.46
C VAL A 112 2.44 -23.05 -2.18
N GLN A 113 1.72 -24.10 -1.83
CA GLN A 113 2.27 -25.43 -1.62
C GLN A 113 1.92 -26.33 -2.82
N PRO A 114 2.74 -27.35 -3.12
CA PRO A 114 2.32 -28.41 -4.04
C PRO A 114 0.99 -29.02 -3.60
N HIS A 115 0.22 -29.52 -4.56
CA HIS A 115 -1.12 -30.08 -4.31
C HIS A 115 -1.09 -31.49 -3.70
N THR A 116 0.09 -32.01 -3.38
CA THR A 116 0.27 -33.36 -2.84
C THR A 116 0.06 -33.34 -1.33
N THR A 117 -0.70 -34.31 -0.84
CA THR A 117 -1.01 -34.43 0.59
C THR A 117 0.28 -34.51 1.41
N GLY A 118 0.49 -33.52 2.29
CA GLY A 118 1.66 -33.45 3.17
C GLY A 118 2.89 -32.74 2.60
N SER A 119 2.83 -32.19 1.37
CA SER A 119 3.96 -31.40 0.87
C SER A 119 4.05 -30.06 1.60
N ILE A 120 5.26 -29.76 2.09
CA ILE A 120 5.60 -28.46 2.65
C ILE A 120 6.97 -28.04 2.11
N MET A 121 7.01 -26.89 1.44
CA MET A 121 8.20 -26.27 0.88
C MET A 121 8.24 -24.82 1.34
N ILE A 122 8.91 -24.59 2.47
CA ILE A 122 9.06 -23.25 3.05
C ILE A 122 10.25 -22.53 2.41
N PRO A 123 10.05 -21.35 1.79
CA PRO A 123 11.15 -20.52 1.32
C PRO A 123 12.10 -20.13 2.46
N ARG A 124 13.41 -20.25 2.23
CA ARG A 124 14.44 -19.89 3.21
C ARG A 124 14.74 -18.40 3.16
N VAL A 125 15.22 -17.85 4.29
CA VAL A 125 15.70 -16.47 4.38
C VAL A 125 16.79 -16.24 3.33
N GLY A 126 16.69 -15.11 2.62
CA GLY A 126 17.59 -14.75 1.54
C GLY A 126 17.12 -15.18 0.14
N TRP A 127 16.25 -16.19 0.03
CA TRP A 127 15.75 -16.64 -1.28
C TRP A 127 14.92 -15.56 -1.97
N GLU A 128 14.98 -15.54 -3.31
CA GLU A 128 14.12 -14.69 -4.13
C GLU A 128 12.82 -15.43 -4.45
N VAL A 129 11.69 -14.80 -4.11
CA VAL A 129 10.35 -15.36 -4.27
C VAL A 129 9.50 -14.52 -5.20
N LEU A 130 8.59 -15.20 -5.90
CA LEU A 130 7.58 -14.60 -6.75
C LEU A 130 6.34 -14.28 -5.90
N VAL A 131 5.94 -13.02 -5.86
CA VAL A 131 4.78 -12.53 -5.10
C VAL A 131 3.72 -12.00 -6.04
N ARG A 132 2.49 -12.48 -5.87
CA ARG A 132 1.30 -11.97 -6.54
C ARG A 132 0.34 -11.37 -5.52
N PHE A 133 -0.46 -10.41 -5.98
CA PHE A 133 -1.43 -9.69 -5.17
C PHE A 133 -2.85 -10.10 -5.58
N GLU A 134 -3.67 -10.55 -4.63
CA GLU A 134 -5.05 -10.98 -4.87
C GLU A 134 -5.87 -9.80 -5.44
N ASP A 135 -6.48 -9.97 -6.62
CA ASP A 135 -7.15 -8.91 -7.39
C ASP A 135 -6.28 -7.66 -7.69
N GLY A 136 -4.96 -7.80 -7.53
CA GLY A 136 -3.99 -6.71 -7.60
C GLY A 136 -3.97 -5.81 -6.38
N ASP A 137 -4.58 -6.22 -5.25
CA ASP A 137 -4.59 -5.46 -4.00
C ASP A 137 -3.21 -5.55 -3.30
N PRO A 138 -2.44 -4.45 -3.16
CA PRO A 138 -1.13 -4.45 -2.51
C PRO A 138 -1.14 -5.02 -1.08
N ASP A 139 -2.30 -4.97 -0.40
CA ASP A 139 -2.45 -5.45 0.98
C ASP A 139 -2.68 -6.97 1.06
N ARG A 140 -2.81 -7.66 -0.08
CA ARG A 140 -3.12 -9.10 -0.14
C ARG A 140 -2.07 -9.89 -0.94
N PRO A 141 -0.81 -9.93 -0.49
CA PRO A 141 0.24 -10.69 -1.17
C PRO A 141 0.11 -12.20 -0.93
N VAL A 142 0.58 -12.98 -1.91
CA VAL A 142 0.73 -14.44 -1.88
C VAL A 142 2.02 -14.81 -2.60
N VAL A 143 2.88 -15.59 -1.96
CA VAL A 143 4.08 -16.16 -2.56
C VAL A 143 3.69 -17.36 -3.43
N LEU A 144 4.07 -17.35 -4.71
CA LEU A 144 3.77 -18.42 -5.66
C LEU A 144 4.87 -19.49 -5.74
N GLY A 145 6.10 -19.13 -5.39
CA GLY A 145 7.27 -19.99 -5.50
C GLY A 145 8.55 -19.18 -5.39
N HIS A 146 9.69 -19.84 -5.55
CA HIS A 146 11.00 -19.19 -5.58
C HIS A 146 11.62 -19.31 -6.98
N VAL A 147 12.57 -18.44 -7.26
CA VAL A 147 13.37 -18.45 -8.48
C VAL A 147 14.84 -18.48 -8.13
N PHE A 148 15.63 -19.16 -8.95
CA PHE A 148 17.08 -19.10 -8.85
C PHE A 148 17.60 -17.79 -9.45
N ASN A 149 18.71 -17.31 -8.91
CA ASN A 149 19.41 -16.10 -9.37
C ASN A 149 20.93 -16.28 -9.14
N PRO A 150 21.79 -15.34 -9.56
CA PRO A 150 23.24 -15.49 -9.37
C PRO A 150 23.70 -15.64 -7.91
N MET A 151 22.91 -15.18 -6.94
CA MET A 151 23.21 -15.33 -5.51
C MET A 151 22.72 -16.68 -4.94
N HIS A 152 21.66 -17.22 -5.51
CA HIS A 152 21.07 -18.53 -5.20
C HIS A 152 20.93 -19.31 -6.49
N ALA A 153 22.04 -19.91 -6.94
CA ALA A 153 22.09 -20.67 -8.17
C ALA A 153 21.47 -22.07 -8.00
N PRO A 154 21.04 -22.73 -9.09
CA PRO A 154 20.60 -24.11 -9.04
C PRO A 154 21.71 -25.04 -8.55
N ASP A 155 21.33 -26.06 -7.78
CA ASP A 155 22.27 -27.06 -7.23
C ASP A 155 22.88 -28.02 -8.29
N TYR A 156 22.30 -28.06 -9.48
CA TYR A 156 22.78 -28.86 -10.61
C TYR A 156 23.61 -28.00 -11.56
N SER A 157 24.67 -28.58 -12.11
CA SER A 157 25.53 -27.91 -13.09
C SER A 157 24.78 -27.78 -14.41
N LEU A 158 24.13 -26.63 -14.63
CA LEU A 158 23.44 -26.30 -15.87
C LEU A 158 24.36 -25.48 -16.80
N PRO A 159 24.35 -25.74 -18.12
CA PRO A 159 23.40 -26.59 -18.87
C PRO A 159 23.76 -28.08 -18.95
N ASP A 160 24.91 -28.53 -18.43
CA ASP A 160 25.41 -29.92 -18.59
C ASP A 160 24.44 -30.98 -18.07
N GLN A 161 23.68 -30.65 -17.02
CA GLN A 161 22.69 -31.53 -16.38
C GLN A 161 21.23 -31.15 -16.74
N ALA A 162 20.98 -30.61 -17.94
CA ALA A 162 19.64 -30.17 -18.36
C ALA A 162 18.55 -31.28 -18.38
N THR A 163 18.94 -32.55 -18.36
CA THR A 163 18.01 -33.70 -18.32
C THR A 163 17.56 -34.07 -16.91
N VAL A 164 18.16 -33.47 -15.87
CA VAL A 164 17.87 -33.80 -14.48
C VAL A 164 16.64 -33.01 -13.99
N THR A 165 15.67 -33.72 -13.43
CA THR A 165 14.52 -33.14 -12.73
C THR A 165 14.37 -33.82 -11.37
N GLY A 166 14.22 -33.05 -10.30
CA GLY A 166 14.04 -33.62 -8.96
C GLY A 166 13.88 -32.57 -7.86
N HIS A 167 13.57 -33.06 -6.66
CA HIS A 167 13.58 -32.27 -5.44
C HIS A 167 14.85 -32.57 -4.65
N ARG A 168 15.61 -31.53 -4.31
CA ARG A 168 16.79 -31.60 -3.45
C ARG A 168 16.57 -30.73 -2.23
N SER A 169 16.90 -31.24 -1.06
CA SER A 169 16.93 -30.47 0.18
C SER A 169 18.37 -30.29 0.65
N THR A 170 18.58 -29.26 1.44
CA THR A 170 19.80 -29.02 2.21
C THR A 170 19.49 -29.15 3.70
N SER A 171 20.44 -29.66 4.48
CA SER A 171 20.35 -29.61 5.94
C SER A 171 20.20 -28.17 6.42
N SER A 172 19.44 -27.96 7.50
CA SER A 172 19.33 -26.67 8.19
C SER A 172 19.78 -26.86 9.65
N PRO A 173 20.47 -25.88 10.27
CA PRO A 173 20.91 -25.95 11.67
C PRO A 173 19.79 -26.15 12.69
#